data_AF-A0A8H7WMT0-F1
#
_entry.id   AF-A0A8H7WMT0-F1
#
_cell.length_a   1.000
_cell.length_b   1.000
_cell.length_c   1.000
_cell.angle_alpha   90.00
_cell.angle_beta   90.00
_cell.angle_gamma   90.00
#
_symmetry.space_group_name_H-M   'P 1'
#
loop_
_entity.id
_entity.type
_entity.pdbx_description
1 polymer ?
#
loop_
_entity_poly.entity_id
_entity_poly.type
_entity_poly.pdbx_seq_one_letter_code
_entity_poly.pdbx_strand_id
1 'polypeptide(L)'
;TAPMSTQSSLAYATSSSAALAAQTYAASLAPAPAPAAPPVVGILHPPLPANPTRAILRLHGRPAVRAAVLRPGRTFAGGRSSNLEAQLAQMTGQVVTPGCEHCQNGAGPWVLCVAAAGCLGGSCANCHYGSEGARCSLRRVAGPAAAGPSSASAGRSRRRNDSEVAPPAKRRRGAPAARPVARRRTPSQRARRFAELYRELAALHEEEAEVLEEEEETDYSVPETPRRAGSFEL
;
A
#
# COMPACT_ATOMS: atom_id res chain seq x y z
N THR A 1 50.29 -4.84 -85.65
CA THR A 1 48.84 -4.67 -85.91
C THR A 1 48.09 -5.41 -84.81
N ALA A 2 47.14 -4.71 -84.18
CA ALA A 2 46.51 -4.93 -82.87
C ALA A 2 45.63 -6.23 -82.76
N PRO A 3 44.89 -6.53 -81.67
CA PRO A 3 44.72 -5.79 -80.40
C PRO A 3 44.72 -6.63 -79.10
N MET A 4 44.63 -5.86 -78.01
CA MET A 4 44.52 -6.19 -76.60
C MET A 4 43.30 -7.06 -76.23
N SER A 5 43.45 -7.92 -75.21
CA SER A 5 42.34 -8.57 -74.51
C SER A 5 42.17 -7.99 -73.12
N THR A 6 41.02 -7.34 -72.94
CA THR A 6 40.41 -6.90 -71.68
C THR A 6 39.21 -7.80 -71.35
N GLN A 7 38.79 -7.83 -70.07
CA GLN A 7 37.62 -8.48 -69.44
C GLN A 7 37.96 -9.84 -68.79
N SER A 8 37.59 -10.15 -67.54
CA SER A 8 36.29 -10.05 -66.84
C SER A 8 36.54 -9.93 -65.32
N SER A 9 35.97 -9.00 -64.54
CA SER A 9 34.55 -8.79 -64.17
C SER A 9 33.95 -9.85 -63.23
N LEU A 10 34.09 -9.57 -61.92
CA LEU A 10 33.08 -9.61 -60.86
C LEU A 10 31.94 -10.65 -60.95
N ALA A 11 31.93 -11.59 -59.99
CA ALA A 11 30.71 -12.23 -59.51
C ALA A 11 30.80 -12.49 -57.99
N TYR A 12 30.33 -11.53 -57.20
CA TYR A 12 29.97 -11.72 -55.80
C TYR A 12 28.57 -11.11 -55.61
N ALA A 13 27.78 -11.74 -54.73
CA ALA A 13 26.45 -11.34 -54.28
C ALA A 13 25.24 -11.87 -55.05
N THR A 14 24.89 -13.13 -54.79
CA THR A 14 23.49 -13.61 -54.84
C THR A 14 23.17 -14.47 -53.61
N SER A 15 23.24 -13.87 -52.41
CA SER A 15 22.81 -14.53 -51.16
C SER A 15 22.13 -13.56 -50.18
N SER A 16 21.22 -12.71 -50.66
CA SER A 16 20.49 -11.76 -49.77
C SER A 16 18.96 -11.79 -49.87
N SER A 17 18.38 -12.67 -50.68
CA SER A 17 16.91 -12.71 -50.86
C SER A 17 16.19 -13.64 -49.88
N ALA A 18 16.86 -14.69 -49.40
CA ALA A 18 16.21 -15.71 -48.56
C ALA A 18 16.05 -15.28 -47.08
N ALA A 19 16.87 -14.33 -46.60
CA ALA A 19 16.86 -13.90 -45.19
C ALA A 19 15.68 -12.97 -44.85
N LEU A 20 15.10 -12.27 -45.83
CA LEU A 20 14.02 -11.31 -45.62
C LEU A 20 12.63 -11.96 -45.56
N ALA A 21 12.46 -13.15 -46.14
CA ALA A 21 11.18 -13.87 -46.11
C ALA A 21 10.91 -14.54 -44.74
N ALA A 22 11.94 -14.87 -43.96
CA ALA A 22 11.77 -15.48 -42.63
C ALA A 22 11.49 -14.43 -41.53
N GLN A 23 11.88 -13.17 -41.73
CA GLN A 23 11.67 -12.10 -40.74
C GLN A 23 10.24 -11.57 -40.70
N THR A 24 9.43 -11.79 -41.74
CA THR A 24 8.05 -11.27 -41.81
C THR A 24 7.03 -12.16 -41.13
N TYR A 25 7.32 -13.45 -40.88
CA TYR A 25 6.37 -14.35 -40.21
C TYR A 25 6.51 -14.39 -38.68
N ALA A 26 7.63 -13.95 -38.11
CA ALA A 26 7.85 -13.97 -36.66
C ALA A 26 7.12 -12.84 -35.89
N ALA A 27 6.63 -11.82 -36.59
CA ALA A 27 5.93 -10.68 -35.98
C ALA A 27 4.42 -10.94 -35.73
N SER A 28 3.87 -12.06 -36.19
CA SER A 28 2.42 -12.30 -36.22
C SER A 28 1.86 -13.16 -35.06
N LEU A 29 2.67 -13.48 -34.05
CA LEU A 29 2.22 -14.24 -32.86
C LEU A 29 2.35 -13.44 -31.56
N ALA A 30 2.20 -12.12 -31.63
CA ALA A 30 1.85 -11.37 -30.43
C ALA A 30 0.42 -11.78 -30.02
N PRO A 31 0.20 -12.36 -28.82
CA PRO A 31 -1.15 -12.61 -28.35
C PRO A 31 -1.88 -11.26 -28.32
N ALA A 32 -3.01 -11.18 -29.01
CA ALA A 32 -3.88 -10.02 -28.96
C ALA A 32 -4.10 -9.63 -27.48
N PRO A 33 -3.98 -8.35 -27.11
CA PRO A 33 -4.32 -7.92 -25.77
C PRO A 33 -5.76 -8.37 -25.51
N ALA A 34 -5.95 -9.20 -24.48
CA ALA A 34 -7.26 -9.69 -24.07
C ALA A 34 -8.24 -8.50 -24.05
N PRO A 35 -9.48 -8.66 -24.55
CA PRO A 35 -10.43 -7.56 -24.60
C PRO A 35 -10.54 -6.97 -23.20
N ALA A 36 -10.12 -5.71 -23.07
CA ALA A 36 -10.29 -4.96 -21.84
C ALA A 36 -11.78 -5.00 -21.51
N ALA A 37 -12.14 -5.76 -20.47
CA ALA A 37 -13.51 -5.82 -20.01
C ALA A 37 -14.02 -4.38 -19.86
N PRO A 38 -15.25 -4.06 -20.34
CA PRO A 38 -15.77 -2.71 -20.21
C PRO A 38 -15.73 -2.31 -18.74
N PRO A 39 -15.28 -1.08 -18.41
CA PRO A 39 -15.37 -0.60 -17.05
C PRO A 39 -16.84 -0.70 -16.64
N VAL A 40 -17.12 -1.50 -15.62
CA VAL A 40 -18.46 -1.58 -15.04
C VAL A 40 -18.74 -0.21 -14.45
N VAL A 41 -19.49 0.61 -15.19
CA VAL A 41 -19.88 1.95 -14.79
C VAL A 41 -20.67 1.83 -13.49
N GLY A 42 -20.22 2.50 -12.43
CA GLY A 42 -20.91 2.53 -11.13
C GLY A 42 -20.22 1.82 -9.97
N ILE A 43 -19.06 1.20 -10.16
CA ILE A 43 -18.28 0.69 -9.01
C ILE A 43 -17.53 1.86 -8.38
N LEU A 44 -17.98 2.29 -7.21
CA LEU A 44 -17.33 3.32 -6.42
C LEU A 44 -16.38 2.70 -5.39
N HIS A 45 -15.25 3.36 -5.15
CA HIS A 45 -14.37 3.01 -4.04
C HIS A 45 -15.06 3.24 -2.69
N PRO A 46 -14.69 2.46 -1.66
CA PRO A 46 -15.02 2.83 -0.29
C PRO A 46 -14.45 4.22 0.04
N PRO A 47 -15.05 4.94 1.00
CA PRO A 47 -14.53 6.22 1.46
C PRO A 47 -13.11 6.05 2.00
N LEU A 48 -12.29 7.09 1.84
CA LEU A 48 -10.93 7.10 2.36
C LEU A 48 -10.95 7.06 3.90
N PRO A 49 -10.07 6.27 4.54
CA PRO A 49 -9.92 6.30 5.99
C PRO A 49 -9.25 7.62 6.42
N ALA A 50 -9.41 8.01 7.69
CA ALA A 50 -8.85 9.26 8.23
C ALA A 50 -7.32 9.38 8.04
N ASN A 51 -6.59 8.26 8.09
CA ASN A 51 -5.14 8.23 7.90
C ASN A 51 -4.78 7.26 6.75
N PRO A 52 -4.96 7.67 5.49
CA PRO A 52 -4.73 6.79 4.35
C PRO A 52 -3.23 6.57 4.13
N THR A 53 -2.84 5.33 3.86
CA THR A 53 -1.47 5.04 3.46
C THR A 53 -1.21 5.53 2.04
N ARG A 54 0.07 5.66 1.67
CA ARG A 54 0.45 6.02 0.29
C ARG A 54 -0.10 5.02 -0.75
N ALA A 55 -0.22 3.75 -0.39
CA ALA A 55 -0.80 2.74 -1.27
C ALA A 55 -2.31 2.93 -1.43
N ILE A 56 -3.03 3.24 -0.35
CA ILE A 56 -4.46 3.58 -0.41
C ILE A 56 -4.69 4.77 -1.34
N LEU A 57 -3.94 5.86 -1.17
CA LEU A 57 -4.08 7.05 -2.03
C LEU A 57 -3.83 6.72 -3.51
N ARG A 58 -2.78 5.96 -3.81
CA ARG A 58 -2.45 5.55 -5.18
C ARG A 58 -3.51 4.65 -5.82
N LEU A 59 -4.09 3.74 -5.05
CA LEU A 59 -5.12 2.83 -5.55
C LEU A 59 -6.46 3.54 -5.67
N HIS A 60 -6.80 4.41 -4.72
CA HIS A 60 -8.04 5.18 -4.73
C HIS A 60 -8.14 6.12 -5.94
N GLY A 61 -7.00 6.66 -6.41
CA GLY A 61 -6.93 7.46 -7.64
C GLY A 61 -7.02 6.67 -8.94
N ARG A 62 -7.12 5.33 -8.92
CA ARG A 62 -7.30 4.50 -10.12
C ARG A 62 -8.80 4.25 -10.36
N PRO A 63 -9.25 4.05 -11.60
CA PRO A 63 -10.63 3.63 -11.83
C PRO A 63 -10.87 2.23 -11.24
N ALA A 64 -11.97 2.06 -10.51
CA ALA A 64 -12.44 0.75 -10.09
C ALA A 64 -12.99 0.01 -11.32
N VAL A 65 -12.37 -1.10 -11.67
CA VAL A 65 -12.72 -1.89 -12.87
C VAL A 65 -13.49 -3.17 -12.51
N ARG A 66 -13.57 -3.53 -11.22
CA ARG A 66 -14.30 -4.72 -10.75
C ARG A 66 -14.73 -4.62 -9.29
N ALA A 67 -15.72 -5.45 -8.94
CA ALA A 67 -16.11 -5.67 -7.56
C ALA A 67 -15.14 -6.66 -6.88
N ALA A 68 -14.90 -6.46 -5.59
CA ALA A 68 -14.05 -7.33 -4.79
C ALA A 68 -14.84 -8.55 -4.27
N VAL A 69 -15.07 -9.54 -5.15
CA VAL A 69 -15.89 -10.74 -4.85
C VAL A 69 -15.16 -11.70 -3.90
N LEU A 70 -15.78 -11.96 -2.75
CA LEU A 70 -15.27 -12.88 -1.72
C LEU A 70 -15.52 -14.35 -2.10
N ARG A 71 -14.66 -15.24 -1.60
CA ARG A 71 -14.87 -16.68 -1.65
C ARG A 71 -16.02 -17.08 -0.71
N PRO A 72 -16.77 -18.16 -1.01
CA PRO A 72 -17.81 -18.66 -0.12
C PRO A 72 -17.27 -18.91 1.30
N GLY A 73 -18.04 -18.48 2.31
CA GLY A 73 -17.67 -18.64 3.72
C GLY A 73 -16.53 -17.74 4.21
N ARG A 74 -16.02 -16.80 3.40
CA ARG A 74 -15.04 -15.80 3.83
C ARG A 74 -15.70 -14.45 4.09
N THR A 75 -15.19 -13.76 5.11
CA THR A 75 -15.57 -12.39 5.46
C THR A 75 -14.40 -11.43 5.25
N PHE A 76 -14.70 -10.16 5.02
CA PHE A 76 -13.70 -9.11 4.87
C PHE A 76 -13.50 -8.37 6.19
N ALA A 77 -12.26 -8.31 6.69
CA ALA A 77 -11.91 -7.54 7.87
C ALA A 77 -11.24 -6.20 7.48
N GLY A 78 -12.02 -5.13 7.40
CA GLY A 78 -11.55 -3.80 6.98
C GLY A 78 -10.74 -2.99 8.00
N GLY A 79 -10.57 -3.49 9.23
CA GLY A 79 -9.93 -2.73 10.32
C GLY A 79 -8.41 -2.51 10.19
N ARG A 80 -7.74 -3.18 9.25
CA ARG A 80 -6.29 -3.02 9.01
C ARG A 80 -6.05 -2.31 7.69
N SER A 81 -5.07 -1.40 7.67
CA SER A 81 -4.67 -0.69 6.45
C SER A 81 -4.24 -1.63 5.33
N SER A 82 -3.51 -2.70 5.62
CA SER A 82 -3.13 -3.71 4.62
C SER A 82 -4.33 -4.42 3.98
N ASN A 83 -5.43 -4.60 4.73
CA ASN A 83 -6.64 -5.20 4.21
C ASN A 83 -7.41 -4.23 3.31
N LEU A 84 -7.47 -2.94 3.66
CA LEU A 84 -8.04 -1.89 2.80
C LEU A 84 -7.22 -1.70 1.52
N GLU A 85 -5.89 -1.68 1.62
CA GLU A 85 -4.99 -1.67 0.46
C GLU A 85 -5.26 -2.85 -0.47
N ALA A 86 -5.43 -4.05 0.10
CA ALA A 86 -5.74 -5.25 -0.67
C ALA A 86 -7.11 -5.17 -1.35
N GLN A 87 -8.15 -4.66 -0.65
CA GLN A 87 -9.48 -4.47 -1.24
C GLN A 87 -9.45 -3.50 -2.42
N LEU A 88 -8.82 -2.33 -2.25
CA LEU A 88 -8.69 -1.35 -3.33
C LEU A 88 -7.88 -1.91 -4.50
N ALA A 89 -6.83 -2.69 -4.23
CA ALA A 89 -6.07 -3.37 -5.27
C ALA A 89 -6.90 -4.44 -6.01
N GLN A 90 -7.79 -5.14 -5.31
CA GLN A 90 -8.73 -6.07 -5.94
C GLN A 90 -9.62 -5.34 -6.95
N MET A 91 -10.11 -4.15 -6.60
CA MET A 91 -11.01 -3.35 -7.44
C MET A 91 -10.31 -2.70 -8.64
N THR A 92 -9.03 -2.33 -8.49
CA THR A 92 -8.32 -1.47 -9.47
C THR A 92 -7.16 -2.15 -10.21
N GLY A 93 -6.70 -3.30 -9.73
CA GLY A 93 -5.53 -3.99 -10.28
C GLY A 93 -5.82 -4.73 -11.59
N GLN A 94 -4.92 -5.61 -12.01
CA GLN A 94 -5.11 -6.52 -13.14
C GLN A 94 -5.20 -7.96 -12.66
N VAL A 95 -6.11 -8.74 -13.25
CA VAL A 95 -6.25 -10.17 -12.94
C VAL A 95 -5.02 -10.90 -13.48
N VAL A 96 -4.42 -11.76 -12.65
CA VAL A 96 -3.25 -12.54 -13.01
C VAL A 96 -3.68 -13.96 -13.33
N THR A 97 -3.38 -14.40 -14.56
CA THR A 97 -3.70 -15.74 -15.06
C THR A 97 -2.44 -16.38 -15.66
N PRO A 98 -2.02 -17.57 -15.18
CA PRO A 98 -2.53 -18.24 -13.98
C PRO A 98 -2.26 -17.40 -12.70
N GLY A 99 -3.09 -17.57 -11.68
CA GLY A 99 -2.88 -16.87 -10.40
C GLY A 99 -1.55 -17.26 -9.75
N CYS A 100 -1.10 -16.50 -8.74
CA CYS A 100 0.12 -16.87 -8.01
C CYS A 100 -0.03 -18.23 -7.28
N GLU A 101 1.08 -18.93 -7.04
CA GLU A 101 1.08 -20.29 -6.44
C GLU A 101 0.28 -20.34 -5.12
N HIS A 102 0.43 -19.32 -4.27
CA HIS A 102 -0.30 -19.25 -3.00
C HIS A 102 -1.81 -19.07 -3.21
N CYS A 103 -2.23 -18.30 -4.21
CA CYS A 103 -3.65 -18.11 -4.56
C CYS A 103 -4.26 -19.34 -5.22
N GLN A 104 -3.47 -20.09 -5.99
CA GLN A 104 -3.92 -21.38 -6.55
C GLN A 104 -4.27 -22.37 -5.43
N ASN A 105 -3.55 -22.31 -4.31
CA ASN A 105 -3.86 -23.05 -3.08
C ASN A 105 -5.00 -22.44 -2.24
N GLY A 106 -5.76 -21.48 -2.78
CA GLY A 106 -6.93 -20.90 -2.10
C GLY A 106 -6.63 -19.82 -1.05
N ALA A 107 -5.44 -19.20 -1.09
CA ALA A 107 -5.11 -18.11 -0.17
C ALA A 107 -5.90 -16.81 -0.45
N GLY A 108 -6.11 -16.05 0.62
CA GLY A 108 -6.80 -14.77 0.59
C GLY A 108 -8.32 -14.88 0.55
N PRO A 109 -9.02 -13.76 0.78
CA PRO A 109 -10.48 -13.77 0.89
C PRO A 109 -11.20 -13.69 -0.46
N TRP A 110 -10.54 -13.27 -1.55
CA TRP A 110 -11.19 -13.04 -2.85
C TRP A 110 -10.97 -14.19 -3.84
N VAL A 111 -11.93 -14.33 -4.76
CA VAL A 111 -11.93 -15.38 -5.78
C VAL A 111 -10.82 -15.20 -6.83
N LEU A 112 -10.50 -13.96 -7.20
CA LEU A 112 -9.49 -13.65 -8.23
C LEU A 112 -8.14 -13.28 -7.63
N CYS A 113 -7.06 -13.75 -8.26
CA CYS A 113 -5.70 -13.27 -7.99
C CYS A 113 -5.47 -11.97 -8.78
N VAL A 114 -5.37 -10.83 -8.08
CA VAL A 114 -5.23 -9.51 -8.71
C VAL A 114 -3.95 -8.85 -8.24
N ALA A 115 -3.14 -8.32 -9.17
CA ALA A 115 -1.94 -7.55 -8.87
C ALA A 115 -2.11 -6.09 -9.28
N ALA A 116 -1.67 -5.17 -8.43
CA ALA A 116 -1.68 -3.74 -8.71
C ALA A 116 -0.25 -3.23 -8.90
N ALA A 117 0.12 -2.89 -10.15
CA ALA A 117 1.46 -2.45 -10.49
C ALA A 117 1.93 -1.26 -9.62
N GLY A 118 3.18 -1.30 -9.16
CA GLY A 118 3.78 -0.27 -8.31
C GLY A 118 3.18 -0.14 -6.90
N CYS A 119 2.30 -1.07 -6.50
CA CYS A 119 1.66 -1.13 -5.19
C CYS A 119 1.95 -2.48 -4.52
N LEU A 120 1.62 -2.58 -3.23
CA LEU A 120 1.67 -3.83 -2.43
C LEU A 120 3.03 -4.56 -2.46
N GLY A 121 4.11 -3.82 -2.70
CA GLY A 121 5.46 -4.37 -2.84
C GLY A 121 5.57 -5.48 -3.90
N GLY A 122 4.73 -5.45 -4.95
CA GLY A 122 4.71 -6.46 -6.01
C GLY A 122 3.93 -7.74 -5.69
N SER A 123 3.28 -7.84 -4.53
CA SER A 123 2.38 -8.96 -4.23
C SER A 123 0.96 -8.75 -4.78
N CYS A 124 0.22 -9.84 -4.98
CA CYS A 124 -1.22 -9.75 -5.28
C CYS A 124 -2.04 -9.36 -4.05
N ALA A 125 -3.26 -8.86 -4.27
CA ALA A 125 -4.20 -8.46 -3.24
C ALA A 125 -4.49 -9.58 -2.22
N ASN A 126 -4.74 -10.81 -2.68
CA ASN A 126 -5.01 -11.96 -1.81
C ASN A 126 -3.85 -12.28 -0.85
N CYS A 127 -2.60 -12.19 -1.32
CA CYS A 127 -1.44 -12.41 -0.45
C CYS A 127 -1.12 -11.19 0.40
N HIS A 128 -1.38 -9.98 -0.09
CA HIS A 128 -1.17 -8.77 0.71
C HIS A 128 -2.12 -8.66 1.90
N TYR A 129 -3.34 -9.20 1.75
CA TYR A 129 -4.31 -9.32 2.83
C TYR A 129 -3.69 -10.03 4.04
N GLY A 130 -3.87 -9.48 5.23
CA GLY A 130 -3.25 -10.01 6.44
C GLY A 130 -1.72 -9.85 6.50
N SER A 131 -1.13 -9.05 5.60
CA SER A 131 0.31 -8.82 5.51
C SER A 131 1.14 -10.06 5.13
N GLU A 132 0.55 -11.02 4.41
CA GLU A 132 1.22 -12.26 3.97
C GLU A 132 1.94 -12.13 2.61
N GLY A 133 2.16 -10.90 2.13
CA GLY A 133 2.65 -10.64 0.77
C GLY A 133 3.97 -11.33 0.44
N ALA A 134 4.78 -11.66 1.46
CA ALA A 134 6.04 -12.40 1.32
C ALA A 134 5.89 -13.81 0.73
N ARG A 135 4.71 -14.43 0.84
CA ARG A 135 4.40 -15.76 0.27
C ARG A 135 3.95 -15.70 -1.19
N CYS A 136 3.77 -14.50 -1.74
CA CYS A 136 3.29 -14.34 -3.11
C CYS A 136 4.43 -14.63 -4.10
N SER A 137 4.24 -15.58 -5.00
CA SER A 137 5.23 -15.88 -6.04
C SER A 137 5.43 -14.71 -7.03
N LEU A 138 4.47 -13.79 -7.16
CA LEU A 138 4.59 -12.57 -7.97
C LEU A 138 5.55 -11.53 -7.37
N ARG A 139 5.79 -11.59 -6.06
CA ARG A 139 6.60 -10.60 -5.31
C ARG A 139 8.08 -10.59 -5.70
N ARG A 140 8.49 -11.42 -6.66
CA ARG A 140 9.87 -11.51 -7.16
C ARG A 140 9.99 -11.39 -8.68
N VAL A 141 8.89 -11.18 -9.40
CA VAL A 141 8.85 -11.21 -10.88
C VAL A 141 8.89 -9.80 -11.50
N ALA A 142 8.68 -8.74 -10.72
CA ALA A 142 8.82 -7.37 -11.23
C ALA A 142 10.31 -6.95 -11.25
N GLY A 143 10.99 -7.22 -12.36
CA GLY A 143 12.29 -6.63 -12.72
C GLY A 143 12.25 -5.09 -12.79
N PRO A 144 13.41 -4.43 -12.82
CA PRO A 144 13.63 -3.18 -12.10
C PRO A 144 13.16 -1.95 -12.87
N ALA A 145 12.18 -1.24 -12.30
CA ALA A 145 12.08 0.20 -12.44
C ALA A 145 11.59 0.80 -11.11
N ALA A 146 12.56 1.32 -10.35
CA ALA A 146 12.40 2.24 -9.23
C ALA A 146 11.62 1.78 -7.98
N ALA A 147 12.34 1.14 -7.04
CA ALA A 147 12.06 1.30 -5.61
C ALA A 147 13.33 1.02 -4.80
N GLY A 148 13.79 2.02 -4.04
CA GLY A 148 14.95 1.93 -3.15
C GLY A 148 14.80 0.90 -2.02
N PRO A 149 15.84 0.74 -1.17
CA PRO A 149 15.93 -0.34 -0.19
C PRO A 149 14.84 -0.21 0.86
N SER A 150 13.74 -0.94 0.68
CA SER A 150 12.75 -1.16 1.72
C SER A 150 13.25 -2.29 2.61
N SER A 151 13.60 -1.90 3.84
CA SER A 151 14.04 -2.72 4.95
C SER A 151 13.34 -4.07 5.00
N ALA A 152 14.11 -5.13 4.75
CA ALA A 152 13.76 -6.47 5.15
C ALA A 152 13.67 -6.52 6.68
N SER A 153 12.45 -6.54 7.22
CA SER A 153 12.20 -7.02 8.57
C SER A 153 12.31 -8.55 8.55
N ALA A 154 13.55 -9.03 8.52
CA ALA A 154 13.88 -10.41 8.78
C ALA A 154 13.51 -10.78 10.22
N GLY A 155 12.76 -11.87 10.36
CA GLY A 155 12.85 -12.81 11.48
C GLY A 155 12.59 -12.28 12.90
N ARG A 156 11.34 -12.37 13.36
CA ARG A 156 11.09 -12.74 14.77
C ARG A 156 10.60 -14.19 14.78
N SER A 157 11.53 -15.12 14.92
CA SER A 157 11.27 -16.43 15.57
C SER A 157 12.57 -17.15 15.83
N ARG A 158 13.06 -17.07 17.07
CA ARG A 158 13.52 -18.16 17.94
C ARG A 158 14.41 -17.56 19.03
N ARG A 159 13.83 -17.39 20.22
CA ARG A 159 14.59 -17.37 21.47
C ARG A 159 15.24 -18.74 21.62
N ARG A 160 16.56 -18.80 21.59
CA ARG A 160 17.32 -19.82 22.33
C ARG A 160 18.19 -19.05 23.30
N ASN A 161 17.94 -19.30 24.59
CA ASN A 161 18.90 -19.09 25.64
C ASN A 161 20.07 -20.02 25.34
N ASP A 162 21.27 -19.47 25.23
CA ASP A 162 22.44 -20.14 25.78
C ASP A 162 23.32 -19.06 26.39
N SER A 163 23.68 -19.36 27.63
CA SER A 163 24.55 -18.58 28.48
C SER A 163 25.98 -18.62 27.95
N GLU A 164 26.74 -17.63 28.41
CA GLU A 164 28.14 -17.74 28.80
C GLU A 164 29.22 -17.12 27.89
N VAL A 165 30.06 -16.35 28.60
CA VAL A 165 31.43 -15.89 28.34
C VAL A 165 31.65 -14.64 27.47
N ALA A 166 31.96 -13.54 28.18
CA ALA A 166 32.72 -12.37 27.73
C ALA A 166 34.22 -12.55 28.09
N PRO A 167 35.17 -11.64 27.73
CA PRO A 167 35.47 -10.90 26.50
C PRO A 167 36.98 -11.15 26.11
N PRO A 168 37.78 -10.33 25.35
CA PRO A 168 38.06 -8.91 25.60
C PRO A 168 38.20 -7.99 24.37
N ALA A 169 38.24 -6.70 24.70
CA ALA A 169 38.40 -5.53 23.86
C ALA A 169 39.61 -5.52 22.91
N LYS A 170 39.42 -4.95 21.72
CA LYS A 170 40.51 -4.29 20.97
C LYS A 170 40.03 -2.93 20.42
N ARG A 171 40.80 -1.92 20.83
CA ARG A 171 40.81 -0.52 20.39
C ARG A 171 40.95 -0.42 18.87
N ARG A 172 40.34 0.59 18.23
CA ARG A 172 41.06 1.69 17.55
C ARG A 172 40.19 2.62 16.70
N ARG A 173 40.52 3.91 16.88
CA ARG A 173 40.67 5.00 15.90
C ARG A 173 39.41 5.72 15.41
N GLY A 174 39.51 7.04 15.48
CA GLY A 174 38.44 7.99 15.32
C GLY A 174 37.91 8.04 13.89
N ALA A 175 36.59 8.13 13.82
CA ALA A 175 35.86 8.54 12.64
C ALA A 175 35.54 10.04 12.76
N PRO A 176 35.59 10.81 11.66
CA PRO A 176 35.24 12.23 11.67
C PRO A 176 33.77 12.42 12.06
N ALA A 177 33.49 13.51 12.76
CA ALA A 177 32.20 13.85 13.33
C ALA A 177 31.07 13.77 12.30
N ALA A 178 30.23 12.75 12.43
CA ALA A 178 28.97 12.66 11.71
C ALA A 178 28.06 13.79 12.20
N ARG A 179 27.53 14.57 11.25
CA ARG A 179 26.46 15.57 11.48
C ARG A 179 25.34 14.93 12.31
N PRO A 180 24.72 15.64 13.28
CA PRO A 180 23.70 15.05 14.13
C PRO A 180 22.47 14.70 13.30
N VAL A 181 22.39 13.44 12.86
CA VAL A 181 21.18 12.88 12.30
C VAL A 181 20.17 12.90 13.44
N ALA A 182 19.07 13.62 13.28
CA ALA A 182 18.00 13.72 14.28
C ALA A 182 17.69 12.31 14.82
N ARG A 183 18.09 12.08 16.08
CA ARG A 183 17.99 10.75 16.70
C ARG A 183 16.52 10.36 16.68
N ARG A 184 16.20 9.28 15.98
CA ARG A 184 14.85 8.70 16.01
C ARG A 184 14.48 8.46 17.47
N ARG A 185 13.37 9.05 17.91
CA ARG A 185 12.90 8.93 19.30
C ARG A 185 12.72 7.44 19.65
N THR A 186 13.21 7.05 20.81
CA THR A 186 13.04 5.67 21.29
C THR A 186 11.55 5.40 21.55
N PRO A 187 11.12 4.13 21.58
CA PRO A 187 9.75 3.77 21.98
C PRO A 187 9.35 4.38 23.33
N SER A 188 10.27 4.43 24.31
CA SER A 188 10.03 5.05 25.62
C SER A 188 9.82 6.55 25.54
N GLN A 189 10.58 7.27 24.70
CA GLN A 189 10.40 8.70 24.48
C GLN A 189 9.06 9.01 23.80
N ARG A 190 8.61 8.14 22.88
CA ARG A 190 7.28 8.29 22.27
C ARG A 190 6.17 8.04 23.30
N ALA A 191 6.30 7.00 24.12
CA ALA A 191 5.34 6.70 25.18
C ALA A 191 5.21 7.85 26.19
N ARG A 192 6.33 8.45 26.62
CA ARG A 192 6.32 9.62 27.51
C ARG A 192 5.57 10.81 26.90
N ARG A 193 5.80 11.11 25.62
CA ARG A 193 5.10 12.19 24.93
C ARG A 193 3.59 11.93 24.83
N PHE A 194 3.20 10.69 24.54
CA PHE A 194 1.77 10.33 24.55
C PHE A 194 1.16 10.49 25.94
N ALA A 195 1.85 10.08 27.01
CA ALA A 195 1.38 10.26 28.38
C ALA A 195 1.31 11.73 28.82
N GLU A 196 2.11 12.61 28.22
CA GLU A 196 2.03 14.06 28.42
C GLU A 196 0.80 14.65 27.71
N LEU A 197 0.60 14.29 26.44
CA LEU A 197 -0.60 14.70 25.68
C LEU A 197 -1.91 14.25 26.34
N TYR A 198 -1.96 13.03 26.90
CA TYR A 198 -3.15 12.56 27.61
C TYR A 198 -3.40 13.30 28.92
N ARG A 199 -2.36 13.79 29.60
CA ARG A 199 -2.53 14.62 30.80
C ARG A 199 -3.03 16.02 30.43
N GLU A 200 -2.53 16.60 29.35
CA GLU A 200 -2.98 17.88 28.83
C GLU A 200 -4.46 17.83 28.40
N LEU A 201 -4.86 16.78 27.67
CA LEU A 201 -6.27 16.54 27.32
C LEU A 201 -7.17 16.35 28.55
N ALA A 202 -6.70 15.64 29.56
CA ALA A 202 -7.47 15.45 30.79
C ALA A 202 -7.69 16.78 31.54
N ALA A 203 -6.67 17.64 31.59
CA ALA A 203 -6.79 18.96 32.22
C ALA A 203 -7.79 19.85 31.47
N LEU A 204 -7.78 19.86 30.13
CA LEU A 204 -8.76 20.62 29.35
C LEU A 204 -10.20 20.15 29.60
N HIS A 205 -10.41 18.85 29.76
CA HIS A 205 -11.75 18.32 30.07
C HIS A 205 -12.21 18.67 31.49
N GLU A 206 -11.28 18.84 32.44
CA GLU A 206 -11.59 19.28 33.81
C GLU A 206 -11.98 20.77 33.80
N GLU A 207 -11.23 21.62 33.08
CA GLU A 207 -11.58 23.03 32.86
C GLU A 207 -12.96 23.18 32.16
N GLU A 208 -13.25 22.36 31.13
CA GLU A 208 -14.56 22.37 30.47
C GLU A 208 -15.70 21.94 31.42
N ALA A 209 -15.45 21.03 32.35
CA ALA A 209 -16.45 20.60 33.33
C ALA A 209 -16.74 21.70 34.37
N GLU A 210 -15.72 22.41 34.85
CA GLU A 210 -15.88 23.53 35.79
C GLU A 210 -16.71 24.67 35.17
N VAL A 211 -16.46 25.03 33.90
CA VAL A 211 -17.23 26.07 33.20
C VAL A 211 -18.70 25.69 33.08
N LEU A 212 -19.00 24.41 32.80
CA LEU A 212 -20.39 23.94 32.71
C LEU A 212 -21.12 23.98 34.07
N GLU A 213 -20.41 23.67 35.16
CA GLU A 213 -20.97 23.79 36.52
C GLU A 213 -21.27 25.26 36.87
N GLU A 214 -20.38 26.20 36.50
CA GLU A 214 -20.62 27.64 36.69
C GLU A 214 -21.79 28.16 35.84
N GLU A 215 -21.92 27.71 34.58
CA GLU A 215 -23.04 28.06 33.71
C GLU A 215 -24.39 27.55 34.28
N GLU A 216 -24.43 26.33 34.81
CA GLU A 216 -25.64 25.77 35.44
C GLU A 216 -26.04 26.54 36.71
N GLU A 217 -25.08 27.05 37.49
CA GLU A 217 -25.36 27.83 38.69
C GLU A 217 -25.95 29.23 38.39
N THR A 218 -25.61 29.81 37.24
CA THR A 218 -26.02 31.19 36.89
C THR A 218 -27.42 31.31 36.27
N ASP A 219 -28.00 30.23 35.73
CA ASP A 219 -29.30 30.28 35.02
C ASP A 219 -30.53 30.16 35.94
N TYR A 220 -30.35 29.99 37.27
CA TYR A 220 -31.45 29.79 38.23
C TYR A 220 -31.85 31.02 39.05
N SER A 221 -31.72 32.24 38.49
CA SER A 221 -32.32 33.46 39.06
C SER A 221 -33.53 33.89 38.25
N VAL A 222 -34.61 33.10 38.27
CA VAL A 222 -35.91 33.54 37.74
C VAL A 222 -36.42 34.68 38.62
N PRO A 223 -36.52 35.93 38.13
CA PRO A 223 -37.08 37.01 38.93
C PRO A 223 -38.53 36.67 39.25
N GLU A 224 -38.88 36.64 40.54
CA GLU A 224 -40.26 36.47 41.00
C GLU A 224 -41.14 37.53 40.33
N THR A 225 -41.98 37.07 39.40
CA THR A 225 -42.96 37.96 38.78
C THR A 225 -43.99 38.37 39.85
N PRO A 226 -44.23 39.69 40.05
CA PRO A 226 -45.15 40.13 41.08
C PRO A 226 -46.57 39.66 40.74
N ARG A 227 -47.17 38.86 41.63
CA ARG A 227 -48.55 38.38 41.53
C ARG A 227 -49.50 39.57 41.38
N ARG A 228 -50.08 39.69 40.18
CA ARG A 228 -51.09 40.70 39.85
C ARG A 228 -52.36 40.38 40.66
N ALA A 229 -52.62 41.15 41.71
CA ALA A 229 -53.88 41.10 42.45
C ALA A 229 -55.02 41.56 41.53
N GLY A 230 -55.78 40.60 41.02
CA GLY A 230 -57.00 40.84 40.26
C GLY A 230 -58.13 41.19 41.22
N SER A 231 -58.49 42.47 41.25
CA SER A 231 -59.76 42.97 41.77
C SER A 231 -60.91 42.42 40.93
N PHE A 232 -61.76 41.60 41.56
CA PHE A 232 -63.04 41.16 41.03
C PHE A 232 -64.11 42.07 41.67
N GLU A 233 -64.58 43.08 40.93
CA GLU A 233 -65.77 43.84 41.31
C GLU A 233 -67.03 43.15 40.78
N LEU A 234 -68.06 43.10 41.63
CA LEU A 234 -69.40 42.57 41.41
C LEU A 234 -70.33 43.65 40.85
#